data_AF-A0A5P9FQ70-F1
#
_entry.id   AF-A0A5P9FQ70-F1
#
_cell.length_a   1.000
_cell.length_b   1.000
_cell.length_c   1.000
_cell.angle_alpha   90.00
_cell.angle_beta   90.00
_cell.angle_gamma   90.00
#
_symmetry.space_group_name_H-M   'P 1'
#
loop_
_entity.id
_entity.type
_entity.pdbx_description
1 polymer ?
#
loop_
_entity_poly.entity_id
_entity_poly.type
_entity_poly.pdbx_seq_one_letter_code
_entity_poly.pdbx_strand_id
1 'polypeptide(L)'
;MNVATYGPGGRFTMTDRGRSALRQTKDMLRIGPSKMGWNGKHLVVEIDEITAPPQFARVRGTVRLTPSAITDQELPLTEDGAHVWRPFAPITQIEVDMEAPGWQWAGHGYFDANFGVRSLEEDFSYWTWGRYPTRDGTTCFYDAVRRDGTTLAQAARFDASGDVSDIEPPPRRKIGKSLWQVKRETRGDDASHPKQIMNMLDAPFYSRSVMKTRLDAEDVIGVHEALDLRRFSKPWLKPMIALRVPRRPGWRFDSDQSA
;
A
#
# COMPACT_ATOMS: atom_id res chain seq x y z
N MET A 1 12.49 3.92 5.99
CA MET A 1 11.33 3.16 5.48
C MET A 1 10.08 3.70 6.14
N ASN A 2 8.93 3.70 5.47
CA ASN A 2 7.67 4.14 6.07
C ASN A 2 6.88 2.91 6.50
N VAL A 3 6.39 2.91 7.75
CA VAL A 3 5.65 1.79 8.35
C VAL A 3 4.43 2.33 9.07
N ALA A 4 3.26 1.73 8.81
CA ALA A 4 2.02 2.02 9.50
C ALA A 4 1.42 0.74 10.08
N THR A 5 1.14 0.74 11.37
CA THR A 5 0.39 -0.30 12.07
C THR A 5 -0.96 0.26 12.52
N TYR A 6 -2.00 -0.57 12.49
CA TYR A 6 -3.37 -0.17 12.77
C TYR A 6 -3.99 -1.05 13.87
N GLY A 7 -5.01 -0.55 14.54
CA GLY A 7 -5.60 -1.16 15.72
C GLY A 7 -5.09 -0.55 17.04
N PRO A 8 -5.42 -1.16 18.20
CA PRO A 8 -4.98 -0.68 19.50
C PRO A 8 -3.46 -0.50 19.56
N GLY A 9 -3.03 0.72 19.88
CA GLY A 9 -1.60 1.04 19.94
C GLY A 9 -0.91 1.22 18.58
N GLY A 10 -1.65 1.29 17.47
CA GLY A 10 -1.07 1.55 16.14
C GLY A 10 -0.10 2.74 16.09
N ARG A 11 0.87 2.67 15.17
CA ARG A 11 1.92 3.66 14.99
C ARG A 11 2.10 3.99 13.52
N PHE A 12 2.59 5.20 13.28
CA PHE A 12 2.94 5.67 11.95
C PHE A 12 4.35 6.22 11.97
N THR A 13 5.19 5.68 11.08
CA THR A 13 6.57 6.12 10.88
C THR A 13 6.69 6.63 9.44
N MET A 14 7.20 7.85 9.32
CA MET A 14 7.49 8.44 8.03
C MET A 14 8.63 9.44 8.23
N THR A 15 9.74 9.21 7.57
CA THR A 15 10.90 10.10 7.64
C THR A 15 11.52 10.19 6.26
N ASP A 16 11.49 11.41 5.72
CA ASP A 16 12.16 11.74 4.46
C ASP A 16 13.66 11.72 4.70
N ARG A 17 14.35 10.81 4.02
CA ARG A 17 15.80 10.67 4.10
C ARG A 17 16.44 11.04 2.77
N GLY A 18 17.59 11.70 2.83
CA GLY A 18 18.38 12.01 1.64
C GLY A 18 19.03 10.77 1.02
N ARG A 19 19.55 10.92 -0.20
CA ARG A 19 20.21 9.85 -0.97
C ARG A 19 21.29 9.08 -0.20
N SER A 20 22.01 9.73 0.71
CA SER A 20 23.07 9.08 1.50
C SER A 20 22.56 7.96 2.41
N ALA A 21 21.26 7.95 2.74
CA ALA A 21 20.61 6.91 3.52
C ALA A 21 20.19 5.69 2.68
N LEU A 22 20.30 5.75 1.36
CA LEU A 22 19.89 4.68 0.47
C LEU A 22 21.09 3.78 0.16
N ARG A 23 20.91 2.46 0.30
CA ARG A 23 21.76 1.43 -0.28
C ARG A 23 20.86 0.40 -0.97
N GLN A 24 21.25 -0.05 -2.14
CA GLN A 24 20.46 -1.00 -2.93
C GLN A 24 21.42 -1.98 -3.61
N THR A 25 21.07 -3.26 -3.55
CA THR A 25 21.66 -4.35 -4.35
C THR A 25 20.54 -5.01 -5.14
N LYS A 26 20.84 -6.09 -5.85
CA LYS A 26 19.84 -6.89 -6.57
C LYS A 26 18.74 -7.44 -5.65
N ASP A 27 19.11 -7.79 -4.44
CA ASP A 27 18.32 -8.57 -3.48
C ASP A 27 18.03 -7.80 -2.18
N MET A 28 18.49 -6.56 -2.03
CA MET A 28 18.30 -5.77 -0.81
C MET A 28 18.08 -4.29 -1.09
N LEU A 29 17.18 -3.69 -0.32
CA LEU A 29 16.95 -2.25 -0.23
C LEU A 29 17.07 -1.80 1.23
N ARG A 30 18.02 -0.90 1.52
CA ARG A 30 18.21 -0.29 2.84
C ARG A 30 17.95 1.20 2.79
N ILE A 31 17.09 1.66 3.70
CA ILE A 31 16.67 3.06 3.83
C ILE A 31 16.95 3.51 5.26
N GLY A 32 18.12 4.11 5.46
CA GLY A 32 18.65 4.44 6.77
C GLY A 32 18.81 3.19 7.63
N PRO A 33 18.19 3.12 8.82
CA PRO A 33 18.38 2.00 9.74
C PRO A 33 17.64 0.73 9.29
N SER A 34 16.51 0.87 8.60
CA SER A 34 15.66 -0.24 8.13
C SER A 34 16.11 -0.79 6.79
N LYS A 35 15.85 -2.08 6.54
CA LYS A 35 16.13 -2.73 5.26
C LYS A 35 15.11 -3.82 4.94
N MET A 36 14.97 -4.15 3.67
CA MET A 36 14.28 -5.34 3.21
C MET A 36 15.18 -6.13 2.28
N GLY A 37 15.15 -7.46 2.39
CA GLY A 37 15.97 -8.36 1.58
C GLY A 37 15.20 -9.60 1.13
N TRP A 38 15.45 -10.04 -0.09
CA TRP A 38 14.92 -11.27 -0.67
C TRP A 38 15.97 -12.37 -0.63
N ASN A 39 15.66 -13.51 0.00
CA ASN A 39 16.60 -14.62 0.12
C ASN A 39 16.29 -15.81 -0.81
N GLY A 40 15.47 -15.60 -1.84
CA GLY A 40 15.01 -16.66 -2.75
C GLY A 40 13.69 -17.33 -2.33
N LYS A 41 13.29 -17.17 -1.06
CA LYS A 41 12.06 -17.77 -0.52
C LYS A 41 11.19 -16.79 0.25
N HIS A 42 11.82 -15.88 0.99
CA HIS A 42 11.17 -14.92 1.86
C HIS A 42 11.64 -13.51 1.56
N LEU A 43 10.71 -12.55 1.63
CA LEU A 43 11.08 -11.15 1.80
C LEU A 43 11.11 -10.87 3.29
N VAL A 44 12.29 -10.52 3.80
CA VAL A 44 12.50 -10.19 5.21
C VAL A 44 12.69 -8.68 5.31
N VAL A 45 11.81 -8.03 6.07
CA VAL A 45 11.84 -6.59 6.34
C VAL A 45 12.25 -6.37 7.78
N GLU A 46 13.45 -5.84 7.98
CA GLU A 46 13.96 -5.41 9.28
C GLU A 46 13.63 -3.92 9.46
N ILE A 47 12.79 -3.62 10.43
CA ILE A 47 12.27 -2.28 10.72
C ILE A 47 13.01 -1.74 11.93
N ASP A 48 13.52 -0.52 11.85
CA ASP A 48 14.05 0.26 12.97
C ASP A 48 13.74 1.74 12.72
N GLU A 49 12.50 2.13 12.93
CA GLU A 49 12.02 3.47 12.63
C GLU A 49 11.59 4.21 13.90
N ILE A 50 11.46 5.53 13.77
CA ILE A 50 10.83 6.37 14.79
C ILE A 50 9.48 6.88 14.26
N THR A 51 8.52 6.99 15.16
CA THR A 51 7.19 7.51 14.82
C THR A 51 7.25 8.97 14.39
N ALA A 52 6.33 9.34 13.52
CA ALA A 52 6.12 10.73 13.15
C ALA A 52 5.38 11.50 14.26
N PRO A 53 5.53 12.84 14.33
CA PRO A 53 4.79 13.66 15.26
C PRO A 53 3.27 13.42 15.23
N PRO A 54 2.58 13.49 16.39
CA PRO A 54 3.08 13.95 17.70
C PRO A 54 3.66 12.84 18.59
N GLN A 55 3.71 11.60 18.12
CA GLN A 55 4.24 10.49 18.91
C GLN A 55 5.73 10.32 18.64
N PHE A 56 6.51 10.03 19.69
CA PHE A 56 7.94 9.75 19.57
C PHE A 56 8.26 8.43 20.27
N ALA A 57 8.15 7.34 19.51
CA ALA A 57 8.46 5.99 19.95
C ALA A 57 9.26 5.27 18.86
N ARG A 58 10.08 4.31 19.27
CA ARG A 58 10.70 3.39 18.32
C ARG A 58 9.70 2.34 17.86
N VAL A 59 9.78 1.99 16.59
CA VAL A 59 9.06 0.88 15.96
C VAL A 59 10.14 -0.01 15.38
N ARG A 60 10.40 -1.13 16.06
CA ARG A 60 11.49 -2.04 15.70
C ARG A 60 11.00 -3.48 15.68
N GLY A 61 11.57 -4.27 14.76
CA GLY A 61 11.26 -5.69 14.62
C GLY A 61 11.46 -6.21 13.21
N THR A 62 10.87 -7.37 12.95
CA THR A 62 10.98 -8.07 11.67
C THR A 62 9.60 -8.41 11.13
N VAL A 63 9.40 -8.20 9.83
CA VAL A 63 8.26 -8.73 9.08
C VAL A 63 8.80 -9.70 8.04
N ARG A 64 8.29 -10.93 8.04
CA ARG A 64 8.61 -11.94 7.03
C ARG A 64 7.40 -12.16 6.14
N LEU A 65 7.62 -12.07 4.84
CA LEU A 65 6.64 -12.43 3.82
C LEU A 65 7.08 -13.72 3.14
N THR A 66 6.16 -14.68 3.06
CA THR A 66 6.31 -15.93 2.32
C THR A 66 5.26 -15.97 1.22
N PRO A 67 5.61 -15.53 0.00
CA PRO A 67 4.74 -15.60 -1.17
C PRO A 67 4.29 -17.04 -1.46
N SER A 68 3.02 -17.22 -1.84
CA SER A 68 2.57 -18.49 -2.44
C SER A 68 3.15 -18.66 -3.84
N ALA A 69 3.22 -17.55 -4.59
CA ALA A 69 3.87 -17.43 -5.88
C ALA A 69 4.36 -15.99 -6.09
N ILE A 70 5.31 -15.81 -7.02
CA ILE A 70 5.73 -14.49 -7.51
C ILE A 70 5.18 -14.32 -8.92
N THR A 71 4.49 -13.21 -9.19
CA THR A 71 3.94 -12.92 -10.50
C THR A 71 4.90 -12.08 -11.34
N ASP A 72 4.82 -12.27 -12.66
CA ASP A 72 5.48 -11.43 -13.67
C ASP A 72 4.51 -10.43 -14.31
N GLN A 73 3.36 -10.19 -13.66
CA GLN A 73 2.29 -9.35 -14.19
C GLN A 73 2.57 -7.87 -13.95
N GLU A 74 2.49 -7.09 -15.03
CA GLU A 74 2.63 -5.64 -15.01
C GLU A 74 1.41 -5.03 -15.70
N LEU A 75 0.76 -4.10 -15.00
CA LEU A 75 -0.49 -3.50 -15.43
C LEU A 75 -0.28 -2.00 -15.63
N PRO A 76 -0.17 -1.54 -16.88
CA PRO A 76 -0.11 -0.12 -17.20
C PRO A 76 -1.38 0.60 -16.73
N LEU A 77 -1.20 1.64 -15.93
CA LEU A 77 -2.29 2.49 -15.45
C LEU A 77 -2.57 3.66 -16.41
N THR A 78 -1.62 3.96 -17.28
CA THR A 78 -1.75 4.89 -18.42
C THR A 78 -1.39 4.16 -19.71
N GLU A 79 -1.98 4.61 -20.83
CA GLU A 79 -1.78 3.96 -22.15
C GLU A 79 -0.32 4.00 -22.62
N ASP A 80 0.41 5.03 -22.24
CA ASP A 80 1.83 5.20 -22.55
C ASP A 80 2.78 4.46 -21.59
N GLY A 81 2.24 3.73 -20.60
CA GLY A 81 3.02 2.98 -19.62
C GLY A 81 3.80 3.85 -18.63
N ALA A 82 3.51 5.15 -18.53
CA ALA A 82 4.20 6.04 -17.60
C ALA A 82 3.95 5.71 -16.12
N HIS A 83 2.88 4.97 -15.83
CA HIS A 83 2.56 4.43 -14.51
C HIS A 83 2.22 2.95 -14.65
N VAL A 84 2.86 2.11 -13.83
CA VAL A 84 2.68 0.66 -13.86
C VAL A 84 2.45 0.16 -12.45
N TRP A 85 1.43 -0.68 -12.27
CA TRP A 85 1.21 -1.44 -11.06
C TRP A 85 1.68 -2.88 -11.25
N ARG A 86 2.45 -3.40 -10.29
CA ARG A 86 2.98 -4.77 -10.29
C ARG A 86 2.67 -5.47 -8.97
N PRO A 87 1.70 -6.39 -8.94
CA PRO A 87 1.39 -7.18 -7.75
C PRO A 87 2.32 -8.39 -7.65
N PHE A 88 3.53 -8.20 -7.11
CA PHE A 88 4.56 -9.25 -7.01
C PHE A 88 4.07 -10.53 -6.33
N ALA A 89 3.42 -10.43 -5.17
CA ALA A 89 2.92 -11.57 -4.42
C ALA A 89 1.52 -11.26 -3.86
N PRO A 90 0.46 -11.43 -4.69
CA PRO A 90 -0.92 -11.11 -4.34
C PRO A 90 -1.44 -11.93 -3.16
N ILE A 91 -0.89 -13.14 -3.00
CA ILE A 91 -1.17 -14.08 -1.92
C ILE A 91 0.15 -14.39 -1.23
N THR A 92 0.24 -13.99 0.03
CA THR A 92 1.44 -14.13 0.84
C THR A 92 1.04 -14.48 2.26
N GLN A 93 1.80 -15.34 2.93
CA GLN A 93 1.74 -15.44 4.39
C GLN A 93 2.65 -14.37 4.99
N ILE A 94 2.12 -13.59 5.93
CA ILE A 94 2.89 -12.61 6.70
C ILE A 94 3.10 -13.12 8.12
N GLU A 95 4.31 -12.96 8.61
CA GLU A 95 4.68 -13.12 10.02
C GLU A 95 5.26 -11.79 10.49
N VAL A 96 4.70 -11.24 11.56
CA VAL A 96 5.10 -9.97 12.15
C VAL A 96 5.64 -10.28 13.54
N ASP A 97 6.87 -9.85 13.80
CA ASP A 97 7.56 -9.99 15.08
C ASP A 97 8.18 -8.64 15.46
N MET A 98 7.38 -7.77 16.07
CA MET A 98 7.80 -6.45 16.52
C MET A 98 8.22 -6.49 17.99
N GLU A 99 9.10 -5.59 18.43
CA GLU A 99 9.55 -5.55 19.84
C GLU A 99 8.43 -5.18 20.82
N ALA A 100 7.41 -4.43 20.38
CA ALA A 100 6.31 -4.01 21.22
C ALA A 100 5.43 -5.20 21.66
N PRO A 101 5.07 -5.34 22.95
CA PRO A 101 4.21 -6.41 23.42
C PRO A 101 2.85 -6.43 22.70
N GLY A 102 2.44 -7.61 22.24
CA GLY A 102 1.15 -7.82 21.57
C GLY A 102 1.16 -7.50 20.06
N TRP A 103 2.34 -7.27 19.47
CA TRP A 103 2.50 -7.01 18.04
C TRP A 103 3.14 -8.18 17.30
N GLN A 104 3.14 -9.37 17.91
CA GLN A 104 3.60 -10.61 17.31
C GLN A 104 2.39 -11.38 16.79
N TRP A 105 2.30 -11.59 15.48
CA TRP A 105 1.17 -12.29 14.87
C TRP A 105 1.51 -12.80 13.46
N ALA A 106 0.72 -13.74 12.96
CA ALA A 106 0.81 -14.22 11.60
C ALA A 106 -0.56 -14.17 10.91
N GLY A 107 -0.58 -14.05 9.59
CA GLY A 107 -1.82 -13.98 8.82
C GLY A 107 -1.60 -13.83 7.33
N HIS A 108 -2.54 -13.15 6.66
CA HIS A 108 -2.49 -12.88 5.23
C HIS A 108 -1.76 -11.58 4.92
N GLY A 109 -0.82 -11.66 4.00
CA GLY A 109 -0.04 -10.56 3.44
C GLY A 109 -0.30 -10.36 1.96
N TYR A 110 0.24 -9.26 1.44
CA TYR A 110 0.19 -8.87 0.05
C TYR A 110 1.43 -8.01 -0.22
N PHE A 111 2.09 -8.21 -1.36
CA PHE A 111 3.27 -7.45 -1.75
C PHE A 111 3.16 -6.99 -3.19
N ASP A 112 3.33 -5.69 -3.41
CA ASP A 112 3.30 -5.06 -4.71
C ASP A 112 4.24 -3.85 -4.80
N ALA A 113 4.35 -3.32 -6.01
CA ALA A 113 4.92 -2.01 -6.26
C ALA A 113 4.12 -1.25 -7.30
N ASN A 114 4.26 0.07 -7.23
CA ASN A 114 3.84 0.98 -8.28
C ASN A 114 5.10 1.68 -8.79
N PHE A 115 5.27 1.73 -10.10
CA PHE A 115 6.38 2.38 -10.79
C PHE A 115 5.83 3.53 -11.62
N GLY A 116 6.62 4.60 -11.75
CA GLY A 116 6.27 5.66 -12.67
C GLY A 116 7.42 6.60 -12.97
N VAL A 117 7.34 7.23 -14.13
CA VAL A 117 8.31 8.24 -14.61
C VAL A 117 7.80 9.67 -14.45
N ARG A 118 6.54 9.84 -14.03
CA ARG A 118 5.87 11.11 -13.77
C ARG A 118 5.23 11.12 -12.38
N SER A 119 4.93 12.30 -11.86
CA SER A 119 4.18 12.40 -10.60
C SER A 119 2.73 11.95 -10.80
N LEU A 120 2.10 11.41 -9.75
CA LEU A 120 0.73 10.91 -9.85
C LEU A 120 -0.26 12.02 -10.20
N GLU A 121 -0.08 13.23 -9.65
CA GLU A 121 -1.00 14.35 -9.85
C GLU A 121 -0.98 14.94 -11.26
N GLU A 122 0.07 14.68 -12.05
CA GLU A 122 0.18 15.05 -13.45
C GLU A 122 -0.82 14.28 -14.32
N ASP A 123 -1.05 13.00 -14.03
CA ASP A 123 -1.82 12.12 -14.90
C ASP A 123 -3.15 11.67 -14.31
N PHE A 124 -3.30 11.68 -12.98
CA PHE A 124 -4.52 11.21 -12.31
C PHE A 124 -5.21 12.34 -11.54
N SER A 125 -6.55 12.37 -11.62
CA SER A 125 -7.43 13.20 -10.79
C SER A 125 -7.84 12.46 -9.51
N TYR A 126 -8.12 11.17 -9.62
CA TYR A 126 -8.66 10.34 -8.55
C TYR A 126 -8.37 8.88 -8.86
N TRP A 127 -8.11 8.08 -7.83
CA TRP A 127 -8.14 6.63 -7.97
C TRP A 127 -8.76 5.95 -6.76
N THR A 128 -9.12 4.68 -6.93
CA THR A 128 -9.32 3.74 -5.84
C THR A 128 -8.60 2.45 -6.15
N TRP A 129 -8.05 1.86 -5.09
CA TRP A 129 -7.44 0.54 -5.16
C TRP A 129 -8.09 -0.35 -4.10
N GLY A 130 -8.30 -1.62 -4.42
CA GLY A 130 -8.82 -2.58 -3.47
C GLY A 130 -8.22 -3.95 -3.68
N ARG A 131 -7.94 -4.65 -2.59
CA ARG A 131 -7.49 -6.04 -2.59
C ARG A 131 -8.30 -6.85 -1.62
N TYR A 132 -8.96 -7.88 -2.14
CA TYR A 132 -9.90 -8.73 -1.42
C TYR A 132 -9.43 -10.18 -1.54
N PRO A 133 -8.92 -10.80 -0.46
CA PRO A 133 -8.75 -12.25 -0.45
C PRO A 133 -10.13 -12.90 -0.60
N THR A 134 -10.18 -13.94 -1.44
CA THR A 134 -11.36 -14.77 -1.69
C THR A 134 -11.02 -16.22 -1.38
N ARG A 135 -12.01 -17.11 -1.38
CA ARG A 135 -11.75 -18.56 -1.19
C ARG A 135 -10.81 -19.15 -2.25
N ASP A 136 -10.86 -18.61 -3.47
CA ASP A 136 -10.14 -19.13 -4.65
C ASP A 136 -8.83 -18.35 -4.90
N GLY A 137 -8.52 -17.34 -4.07
CA GLY A 137 -7.28 -16.58 -4.17
C GLY A 137 -7.42 -15.14 -3.71
N THR A 138 -7.22 -14.19 -4.63
CA THR A 138 -7.33 -12.76 -4.34
C THR A 138 -7.82 -11.99 -5.55
N THR A 139 -8.80 -11.12 -5.34
CA THR A 139 -9.29 -10.18 -6.35
C THR A 139 -8.79 -8.77 -6.04
N CYS A 140 -8.18 -8.13 -7.04
CA CYS A 140 -7.73 -6.76 -6.95
C CYS A 140 -8.50 -5.87 -7.93
N PHE A 141 -8.71 -4.62 -7.53
CA PHE A 141 -9.36 -3.59 -8.34
C PHE A 141 -8.49 -2.35 -8.39
N TYR A 142 -8.36 -1.79 -9.58
CA TYR A 142 -7.73 -0.49 -9.81
C TYR A 142 -8.63 0.38 -10.68
N ASP A 143 -9.22 1.39 -10.06
CA ASP A 143 -10.06 2.36 -10.74
C ASP A 143 -9.38 3.71 -10.74
N ALA A 144 -9.23 4.34 -11.90
CA ALA A 144 -8.66 5.68 -11.98
C ALA A 144 -9.48 6.59 -12.90
N VAL A 145 -9.46 7.88 -12.58
CA VAL A 145 -9.90 8.97 -13.44
C VAL A 145 -8.66 9.79 -13.77
N ARG A 146 -8.27 9.80 -15.04
CA ARG A 146 -7.10 10.51 -15.53
C ARG A 146 -7.39 12.01 -15.69
N ARG A 147 -6.35 12.81 -15.86
CA ARG A 147 -6.46 14.28 -16.01
C ARG A 147 -7.05 14.69 -17.36
N ASP A 148 -6.86 13.88 -18.39
CA ASP A 148 -7.47 14.03 -19.72
C ASP A 148 -8.97 13.68 -19.75
N GLY A 149 -9.52 13.15 -18.65
CA GLY A 149 -10.93 12.76 -18.53
C GLY A 149 -11.21 11.29 -18.84
N THR A 150 -10.23 10.54 -19.34
CA THR A 150 -10.35 9.09 -19.54
C THR A 150 -10.38 8.35 -18.20
N THR A 151 -10.87 7.10 -18.23
CA THR A 151 -11.00 6.26 -17.05
C THR A 151 -10.27 4.94 -17.23
N LEU A 152 -9.83 4.38 -16.10
CA LEU A 152 -9.32 3.02 -15.97
C LEU A 152 -10.25 2.25 -15.02
N ALA A 153 -10.51 0.99 -15.36
CA ALA A 153 -11.23 0.04 -14.51
C ALA A 153 -10.58 -1.35 -14.65
N GLN A 154 -9.45 -1.55 -13.98
CA GLN A 154 -8.77 -2.83 -13.94
C GLN A 154 -9.39 -3.71 -12.84
N ALA A 155 -9.66 -4.96 -13.18
CA ALA A 155 -10.03 -5.99 -12.23
C ALA A 155 -9.32 -7.29 -12.57
N ALA A 156 -8.61 -7.85 -11.59
CA ALA A 156 -7.80 -9.05 -11.78
C ALA A 156 -7.99 -10.00 -10.62
N ARG A 157 -8.15 -11.30 -10.92
CA ARG A 157 -8.09 -12.39 -9.95
C ARG A 157 -6.73 -13.06 -10.05
N PHE A 158 -6.14 -13.32 -8.90
CA PHE A 158 -4.91 -14.06 -8.73
C PHE A 158 -5.19 -15.31 -7.92
N ASP A 159 -4.70 -16.45 -8.38
CA ASP A 159 -4.77 -17.70 -7.63
C ASP A 159 -3.48 -17.98 -6.85
N ALA A 160 -3.42 -19.14 -6.20
CA ALA A 160 -2.27 -19.56 -5.39
C ALA A 160 -1.02 -19.94 -6.22
N SER A 161 -1.15 -20.28 -7.51
CA SER A 161 -0.02 -20.47 -8.42
C SER A 161 0.54 -19.15 -8.95
N GLY A 162 -0.15 -18.03 -8.70
CA GLY A 162 0.25 -16.71 -9.17
C GLY A 162 -0.25 -16.42 -10.59
N ASP A 163 -1.11 -17.29 -11.13
CA ASP A 163 -1.76 -17.04 -12.40
C ASP A 163 -2.77 -15.92 -12.24
N VAL A 164 -2.87 -15.09 -13.28
CA VAL A 164 -3.79 -13.96 -13.33
C VAL A 164 -4.90 -14.22 -14.33
N SER A 165 -6.11 -13.80 -13.98
CA SER A 165 -7.21 -13.67 -14.92
C SER A 165 -7.81 -12.28 -14.80
N ASP A 166 -7.85 -11.57 -15.93
CA ASP A 166 -8.68 -10.37 -16.03
C ASP A 166 -10.14 -10.77 -15.92
N ILE A 167 -10.90 -9.97 -15.18
CA ILE A 167 -12.34 -10.18 -14.99
C ILE A 167 -13.09 -8.91 -15.36
N GLU A 168 -14.34 -9.07 -15.74
CA GLU A 168 -15.23 -7.92 -15.86
C GLU A 168 -15.39 -7.28 -14.47
N PRO A 169 -15.02 -5.99 -14.30
CA PRO A 169 -15.09 -5.33 -13.01
C PRO A 169 -16.55 -5.26 -12.53
N PRO A 170 -16.87 -5.76 -11.31
CA PRO A 170 -18.21 -5.62 -10.75
C PRO A 170 -18.64 -4.15 -10.65
N PRO A 171 -19.93 -3.83 -10.51
CA PRO A 171 -20.39 -2.45 -10.38
C PRO A 171 -19.67 -1.67 -9.28
N ARG A 172 -19.52 -0.35 -9.49
CA ARG A 172 -19.05 0.55 -8.44
C ARG A 172 -20.16 0.80 -7.42
N ARG A 173 -19.82 0.72 -6.14
CA ARG A 173 -20.69 0.98 -5.00
C ARG A 173 -20.13 2.16 -4.22
N LYS A 174 -20.98 3.17 -4.03
CA LYS A 174 -20.63 4.33 -3.19
C LYS A 174 -20.54 3.89 -1.73
N ILE A 175 -19.57 4.44 -1.02
CA ILE A 175 -19.47 4.32 0.43
C ILE A 175 -19.42 5.71 1.05
N GLY A 176 -19.66 5.81 2.36
CA GLY A 176 -19.58 7.09 3.07
C GLY A 176 -18.22 7.76 2.84
N LYS A 177 -18.16 9.09 2.85
CA LYS A 177 -16.88 9.81 2.73
C LYS A 177 -15.96 9.49 3.93
N SER A 178 -14.65 9.75 3.78
CA SER A 178 -13.72 9.66 4.91
C SER A 178 -13.94 10.80 5.92
N LEU A 179 -13.26 10.79 7.07
CA LEU A 179 -13.33 11.87 8.06
C LEU A 179 -12.87 13.21 7.46
N TRP A 180 -11.95 13.15 6.48
CA TRP A 180 -11.49 14.29 5.69
C TRP A 180 -12.33 14.58 4.44
N GLN A 181 -13.53 14.04 4.36
CA GLN A 181 -14.46 14.26 3.24
C GLN A 181 -13.93 13.77 1.89
N VAL A 182 -12.96 12.85 1.87
CA VAL A 182 -12.51 12.21 0.62
C VAL A 182 -13.66 11.35 0.09
N LYS A 183 -14.01 11.52 -1.19
CA LYS A 183 -15.00 10.66 -1.86
C LYS A 183 -14.44 9.25 -1.92
N ARG A 184 -15.29 8.25 -1.69
CA ARG A 184 -14.90 6.85 -1.74
C ARG A 184 -15.94 6.02 -2.47
N GLU A 185 -15.47 5.03 -3.21
CA GLU A 185 -16.25 4.02 -3.88
C GLU A 185 -15.43 2.73 -3.92
N THR A 186 -16.08 1.58 -3.93
CA THR A 186 -15.43 0.27 -4.11
C THR A 186 -16.24 -0.58 -5.08
N ARG A 187 -15.73 -1.74 -5.44
CA ARG A 187 -16.38 -2.70 -6.33
C ARG A 187 -17.16 -3.74 -5.51
N GLY A 188 -18.29 -4.19 -6.04
CA GLY A 188 -19.12 -5.22 -5.42
C GLY A 188 -20.34 -5.57 -6.26
N ASP A 189 -20.93 -6.74 -5.99
CA ASP A 189 -22.12 -7.25 -6.69
C ASP A 189 -23.29 -6.24 -6.68
N ASP A 190 -24.25 -6.39 -7.62
CA ASP A 190 -25.37 -5.46 -7.86
C ASP A 190 -26.23 -5.14 -6.63
N ALA A 191 -26.34 -6.04 -5.66
CA ALA A 191 -27.09 -5.84 -4.41
C ALA A 191 -26.18 -5.62 -3.19
N SER A 192 -24.86 -5.55 -3.37
CA SER A 192 -23.92 -5.47 -2.26
C SER A 192 -23.98 -4.11 -1.54
N HIS A 193 -23.82 -4.11 -0.22
CA HIS A 193 -23.71 -2.89 0.58
C HIS A 193 -22.35 -2.84 1.26
N PRO A 194 -21.29 -2.35 0.58
CA PRO A 194 -19.97 -2.37 1.16
C PRO A 194 -19.89 -1.51 2.42
N LYS A 195 -19.22 -2.02 3.44
CA LYS A 195 -19.13 -1.40 4.76
C LYS A 195 -17.68 -1.31 5.22
N GLN A 196 -17.32 -0.15 5.75
CA GLN A 196 -16.05 0.03 6.43
C GLN A 196 -16.06 -0.74 7.76
N ILE A 197 -15.10 -1.63 7.93
CA ILE A 197 -14.90 -2.44 9.14
C ILE A 197 -13.89 -1.78 10.08
N MET A 198 -12.80 -1.25 9.52
CA MET A 198 -11.76 -0.58 10.31
C MET A 198 -11.21 0.62 9.54
N ASN A 199 -11.15 1.78 10.22
CA ASN A 199 -10.39 2.91 9.71
C ASN A 199 -8.88 2.64 9.86
N MET A 200 -8.11 2.82 8.80
CA MET A 200 -6.65 2.66 8.86
C MET A 200 -5.99 4.04 8.81
N LEU A 201 -5.66 4.55 7.62
CA LEU A 201 -5.09 5.89 7.43
C LEU A 201 -6.17 6.82 6.89
N ASP A 202 -6.29 8.03 7.43
CA ASP A 202 -7.19 9.05 6.91
C ASP A 202 -6.50 10.41 6.89
N ALA A 203 -6.51 11.04 5.72
CA ALA A 203 -5.80 12.28 5.40
C ALA A 203 -6.63 13.13 4.43
N PRO A 204 -6.34 14.45 4.30
CA PRO A 204 -7.10 15.38 3.46
C PRO A 204 -7.35 14.94 2.00
N PHE A 205 -6.47 14.11 1.47
CA PHE A 205 -6.45 13.65 0.08
C PHE A 205 -6.39 12.12 -0.06
N TYR A 206 -6.27 11.37 1.04
CA TYR A 206 -6.06 9.93 1.01
C TYR A 206 -6.79 9.24 2.14
N SER A 207 -7.40 8.10 1.87
CA SER A 207 -7.96 7.23 2.90
C SER A 207 -7.64 5.78 2.59
N ARG A 208 -7.28 5.02 3.63
CA ARG A 208 -7.17 3.56 3.63
C ARG A 208 -8.07 3.00 4.71
N SER A 209 -8.77 1.91 4.39
CA SER A 209 -9.65 1.23 5.34
C SER A 209 -9.77 -0.26 5.04
N VAL A 210 -10.09 -1.05 6.06
CA VAL A 210 -10.61 -2.39 5.84
C VAL A 210 -12.08 -2.30 5.49
N MET A 211 -12.45 -2.93 4.38
CA MET A 211 -13.78 -2.92 3.80
C MET A 211 -14.33 -4.33 3.70
N LYS A 212 -15.59 -4.52 4.09
CA LYS A 212 -16.39 -5.69 3.73
C LYS A 212 -17.19 -5.37 2.47
N THR A 213 -17.19 -6.26 1.49
CA THR A 213 -18.03 -6.19 0.28
C THR A 213 -18.47 -7.60 -0.11
N ARG A 214 -19.23 -7.74 -1.20
CA ARG A 214 -19.61 -9.03 -1.78
C ARG A 214 -19.13 -9.11 -3.21
N LEU A 215 -18.41 -10.18 -3.56
CA LEU A 215 -17.87 -10.47 -4.88
C LEU A 215 -18.24 -11.89 -5.26
N ASP A 216 -18.87 -12.11 -6.41
CA ASP A 216 -19.25 -13.45 -6.90
C ASP A 216 -20.09 -14.24 -5.86
N ALA A 217 -21.00 -13.54 -5.20
CA ALA A 217 -21.79 -14.05 -4.08
C ALA A 217 -20.98 -14.53 -2.85
N GLU A 218 -19.71 -14.13 -2.72
CA GLU A 218 -18.87 -14.35 -1.54
C GLU A 218 -18.75 -13.05 -0.72
N ASP A 219 -18.98 -13.13 0.60
CA ASP A 219 -18.70 -12.02 1.51
C ASP A 219 -17.19 -11.95 1.78
N VAL A 220 -16.54 -10.87 1.35
CA VAL A 220 -15.09 -10.72 1.43
C VAL A 220 -14.71 -9.51 2.27
N ILE A 221 -13.57 -9.59 2.97
CA ILE A 221 -13.00 -8.50 3.75
C ILE A 221 -11.59 -8.22 3.23
N GLY A 222 -11.37 -6.98 2.78
CA GLY A 222 -10.12 -6.59 2.12
C GLY A 222 -9.69 -5.17 2.47
N VAL A 223 -8.54 -4.79 1.94
CA VAL A 223 -8.03 -3.42 2.05
C VAL A 223 -8.58 -2.60 0.89
N HIS A 224 -8.97 -1.37 1.19
CA HIS A 224 -9.44 -0.39 0.22
C HIS A 224 -8.76 0.95 0.44
N GLU A 225 -8.45 1.61 -0.68
CA GLU A 225 -7.81 2.91 -0.74
C GLU A 225 -8.58 3.84 -1.67
N ALA A 226 -8.58 5.12 -1.32
CA ALA A 226 -9.04 6.21 -2.17
C ALA A 226 -8.03 7.36 -2.11
N LEU A 227 -7.68 7.93 -3.27
CA LEU A 227 -6.74 9.04 -3.39
C LEU A 227 -7.35 10.12 -4.28
N ASP A 228 -7.43 11.33 -3.76
CA ASP A 228 -7.87 12.53 -4.47
C ASP A 228 -6.64 13.37 -4.84
N LEU A 229 -6.16 13.20 -6.06
CA LEU A 229 -4.96 13.88 -6.55
C LEU A 229 -5.22 15.33 -6.94
N ARG A 230 -6.48 15.71 -7.18
CA ARG A 230 -6.87 17.12 -7.30
C ARG A 230 -6.71 17.87 -5.99
N ARG A 231 -7.01 17.21 -4.86
CA ARG A 231 -6.67 17.75 -3.55
C ARG A 231 -5.18 17.74 -3.35
N PHE A 232 -4.49 16.59 -3.47
CA PHE A 232 -3.06 16.46 -3.23
C PHE A 232 -2.18 17.50 -3.97
N SER A 233 -2.58 17.88 -5.18
CA SER A 233 -1.87 18.88 -6.00
C SER A 233 -2.01 20.32 -5.49
N LYS A 234 -2.85 20.57 -4.49
CA LYS A 234 -3.05 21.92 -3.95
C LYS A 234 -1.86 22.34 -3.06
N PRO A 235 -1.24 23.51 -3.30
CA PRO A 235 -0.08 23.96 -2.54
C PRO A 235 -0.30 24.04 -1.02
N TRP A 236 -1.51 24.39 -0.58
CA TRP A 236 -1.84 24.55 0.84
C TRP A 236 -1.79 23.24 1.64
N LEU A 237 -1.79 22.06 1.00
CA LEU A 237 -1.61 20.77 1.67
C LEU A 237 -0.14 20.45 1.96
N LYS A 238 0.79 20.99 1.17
CA LYS A 238 2.22 20.64 1.27
C LYS A 238 2.83 20.99 2.64
N PRO A 239 2.50 22.12 3.30
CA PRO A 239 2.94 22.39 4.66
C PRO A 239 2.49 21.35 5.70
N MET A 240 1.26 20.84 5.60
CA MET A 240 0.76 19.80 6.52
C MET A 240 1.52 18.49 6.36
N ILE A 241 1.86 18.13 5.12
CA ILE A 241 2.70 16.97 4.83
C ILE A 241 4.10 17.19 5.44
N ALA A 242 4.71 18.36 5.22
CA ALA A 242 6.03 18.67 5.76
C ALA A 242 6.08 18.59 7.30
N LEU A 243 5.01 18.99 7.99
CA LEU A 243 4.92 18.88 9.45
C LEU A 243 4.84 17.42 9.94
N ARG A 244 4.14 16.57 9.19
CA ARG A 244 3.98 15.14 9.52
C ARG A 244 5.18 14.29 9.12
N VAL A 245 6.09 14.82 8.31
CA VAL A 245 7.19 14.07 7.71
C VAL A 245 8.51 14.75 8.03
N PRO A 246 9.15 14.42 9.15
CA PRO A 246 10.47 14.94 9.46
C PRO A 246 11.46 14.59 8.35
N ARG A 247 12.30 15.57 8.00
CA ARG A 247 13.39 15.42 7.03
C ARG A 247 14.71 15.20 7.77
N ARG A 248 15.44 14.15 7.40
CA ARG A 248 16.76 13.83 7.94
C ARG A 248 17.81 13.83 6.81
N PRO A 249 18.45 14.97 6.52
CA PRO A 249 19.58 15.04 5.60
C PRO A 249 20.85 14.46 6.23
N GLY A 250 21.89 14.24 5.40
CA GLY A 250 23.23 13.94 5.88
C GLY A 250 23.38 12.60 6.60
N TRP A 251 22.57 11.59 6.24
CA TRP A 251 22.68 10.26 6.84
C TRP A 251 24.09 9.69 6.64
N ARG A 252 24.68 9.21 7.74
CA ARG A 252 25.91 8.44 7.76
C ARG A 252 25.56 7.07 8.32
N PHE A 253 25.96 6.03 7.59
CA PHE A 253 26.05 4.72 8.19
C PHE A 253 27.28 4.73 9.08
N ASP A 254 27.19 4.14 10.26
CA ASP A 254 28.39 3.85 11.05
C ASP A 254 29.28 3.00 10.14
N SER A 255 30.44 3.57 9.77
CA SER A 255 31.32 3.09 8.70
C SER A 255 31.86 1.69 8.99
N ASP A 256 31.91 0.85 7.95
CA ASP A 256 32.98 -0.15 7.74
C ASP A 256 33.30 -1.11 8.91
N GLN A 257 32.35 -1.97 9.28
CA GLN A 257 32.65 -3.28 9.88
C GLN A 257 32.12 -4.41 8.99
N SER A 258 32.68 -4.53 7.80
CA SER A 258 32.92 -5.82 7.12
C SER A 258 33.51 -5.52 5.74
N ALA A 259 34.83 -5.64 5.65
CA ALA A 259 35.46 -6.18 4.45
C ALA A 259 34.93 -7.60 4.18
#